data_AF-A0A931VP59-F1
#
_entry.id   AF-A0A931VP59-F1
#
_cell.length_a   1.000
_cell.length_b   1.000
_cell.length_c   1.000
_cell.angle_alpha   90.00
_cell.angle_beta   90.00
_cell.angle_gamma   90.00
#
_symmetry.space_group_name_H-M   'P 1'
#
loop_
_entity.id
_entity.type
_entity.pdbx_description
1 polymer ?
#
loop_
_entity_poly.entity_id
_entity_poly.type
_entity_poly.pdbx_seq_one_letter_code
_entity_poly.pdbx_strand_id
1 'polypeptide(L)'
;THKAGLHTSALARARDAYEHVDPQSVGNGTRVVVSELAGRSTLQMKASELGLDLDGAALTTVLDQLKDLEHRGYHFEVADGSLELLMREAGGWRQPFFELESFRVSSEHRVDGGFTTEATVKLVVDGERVIRTAEGNGPVNALDSALREAIGSKYPALDALHLTDFKVRVLDTDKGTAAVTRVLLDSTDGEETWSTIGVSQNVIEASWQALADSVVYGLLHHDMDKQATEETDDGGT
;
A
#
# COMPACT_ATOMS: atom_id res chain seq x y z
N THR A 1 -10.34 9.75 15.43
CA THR A 1 -9.46 8.57 15.27
C THR A 1 -9.51 7.72 16.50
N HIS A 2 -9.93 6.45 16.37
CA HIS A 2 -9.96 5.50 17.50
C HIS A 2 -8.88 4.44 17.29
N LYS A 3 -7.94 4.35 18.23
CA LYS A 3 -6.86 3.35 18.24
C LYS A 3 -7.43 2.03 18.78
N ALA A 4 -7.31 0.95 18.02
CA ALA A 4 -7.93 -0.31 18.37
C ALA A 4 -7.27 -1.00 19.59
N GLY A 5 -7.95 -0.91 20.74
CA GLY A 5 -7.91 -1.87 21.84
C GLY A 5 -9.34 -2.32 22.17
N LEU A 6 -9.59 -2.85 23.37
CA LEU A 6 -10.88 -3.35 23.92
C LEU A 6 -12.14 -2.47 23.69
N HIS A 7 -12.01 -1.26 23.14
CA HIS A 7 -13.05 -0.23 23.02
C HIS A 7 -13.75 -0.16 21.64
N THR A 8 -13.24 -0.80 20.58
CA THR A 8 -13.85 -0.71 19.23
C THR A 8 -15.20 -1.43 19.14
N SER A 9 -15.38 -2.55 19.84
CA SER A 9 -16.66 -3.26 19.94
C SER A 9 -17.74 -2.46 20.68
N ALA A 10 -17.33 -1.60 21.62
CA ALA A 10 -18.22 -0.68 22.31
C ALA A 10 -18.61 0.50 21.40
N LEU A 11 -17.71 0.98 20.54
CA LEU A 11 -17.99 2.03 19.56
C LEU A 11 -19.06 1.62 18.55
N ALA A 12 -19.00 0.37 18.05
CA ALA A 12 -20.00 -0.17 17.14
C ALA A 12 -21.41 -0.25 17.76
N ARG A 13 -21.49 -0.38 19.10
CA ARG A 13 -22.75 -0.51 19.85
C ARG A 13 -23.26 0.80 20.43
N ALA A 14 -22.39 1.76 20.71
CA ALA A 14 -22.72 3.04 21.33
C ALA A 14 -21.70 4.11 20.92
N ARG A 15 -21.87 4.66 19.70
CA ARG A 15 -20.99 5.72 19.16
C ARG A 15 -21.00 6.96 20.06
N ASP A 16 -22.19 7.34 20.51
CA ASP A 16 -22.51 8.48 21.38
C ASP A 16 -21.90 8.37 22.80
N ALA A 17 -21.42 7.19 23.20
CA ALA A 17 -20.68 7.02 24.46
C ALA A 17 -19.19 7.42 24.36
N TYR A 18 -18.66 7.54 23.14
CA TYR A 18 -17.25 7.82 22.88
C TYR A 18 -17.04 9.04 21.97
N GLU A 19 -18.04 9.41 21.18
CA GLU A 19 -18.08 10.61 20.35
C GLU A 19 -19.00 11.63 21.02
N HIS A 20 -18.43 12.69 21.62
CA HIS A 20 -19.20 13.73 22.32
C HIS A 20 -20.05 14.57 21.36
N VAL A 21 -19.66 14.61 20.10
CA VAL A 21 -20.33 15.29 18.99
C VAL A 21 -20.07 14.45 17.75
N ASP A 22 -21.05 14.39 16.83
CA ASP A 22 -20.89 13.71 15.54
C ASP A 22 -19.68 14.32 14.80
N PRO A 23 -18.64 13.53 14.48
CA PRO A 23 -17.48 14.03 13.76
C PRO A 23 -17.84 14.71 12.45
N GLN A 24 -18.87 14.25 11.75
CA GLN A 24 -19.32 14.86 10.50
C GLN A 24 -19.81 16.30 10.70
N SER A 25 -20.38 16.61 11.88
CA SER A 25 -20.86 17.96 12.20
C SER A 25 -19.76 19.02 12.29
N VAL A 26 -18.50 18.59 12.45
CA VAL A 26 -17.32 19.48 12.49
C VAL A 26 -16.41 19.28 11.27
N GLY A 27 -16.91 18.64 10.21
CA GLY A 27 -16.14 18.35 9.01
C GLY A 27 -15.03 17.32 9.22
N ASN A 28 -15.17 16.44 10.21
CA ASN A 28 -14.22 15.38 10.53
C ASN A 28 -14.85 13.99 10.29
N GLY A 29 -14.02 12.94 10.24
CA GLY A 29 -14.46 11.56 10.05
C GLY A 29 -14.05 10.65 11.21
N THR A 30 -14.86 9.62 11.46
CA THR A 30 -14.47 8.52 12.35
C THR A 30 -13.62 7.53 11.56
N ARG A 31 -12.31 7.56 11.76
CA ARG A 31 -11.38 6.54 11.20
C ARG A 31 -11.03 5.50 12.25
N VAL A 32 -11.22 4.23 11.89
CA VAL A 32 -10.76 3.07 12.67
C VAL A 32 -9.34 2.73 12.23
N VAL A 33 -8.43 2.71 13.21
CA VAL A 33 -7.03 2.38 12.97
C VAL A 33 -6.77 0.95 13.43
N VAL A 34 -6.16 0.15 12.58
CA VAL A 34 -5.83 -1.27 12.84
C VAL A 34 -4.37 -1.39 13.26
N SER A 35 -4.13 -2.14 14.33
CA SER A 35 -2.79 -2.49 14.86
C SER A 35 -2.75 -3.94 15.37
N GLU A 36 -1.62 -4.43 15.88
CA GLU A 36 -1.51 -5.78 16.50
C GLU A 36 -2.52 -6.04 17.62
N LEU A 37 -3.00 -4.98 18.29
CA LEU A 37 -3.99 -5.05 19.37
C LEU A 37 -5.43 -5.04 18.83
N ALA A 38 -5.62 -4.91 17.52
CA ALA A 38 -6.92 -4.95 16.90
C ALA A 38 -7.53 -6.36 17.04
N GLY A 39 -8.68 -6.41 17.70
CA GLY A 39 -9.51 -7.61 17.72
C GLY A 39 -10.18 -7.86 16.37
N ARG A 40 -10.68 -9.08 16.19
CA ARG A 40 -11.44 -9.51 15.00
C ARG A 40 -12.58 -8.56 14.63
N SER A 41 -13.27 -7.98 15.62
CA SER A 41 -14.34 -7.00 15.37
C SER A 41 -13.86 -5.72 14.71
N THR A 42 -12.64 -5.25 15.04
CA THR A 42 -12.04 -4.08 14.41
C THR A 42 -11.75 -4.35 12.94
N LEU A 43 -11.17 -5.51 12.62
CA LEU A 43 -10.92 -5.89 11.23
C LEU A 43 -12.22 -6.07 10.43
N GLN A 44 -13.26 -6.64 11.03
CA GLN A 44 -14.57 -6.74 10.37
C GLN A 44 -15.12 -5.36 10.03
N MET A 45 -15.04 -4.40 10.95
CA MET A 45 -15.48 -3.03 10.69
C MET A 45 -14.66 -2.36 9.59
N LYS A 46 -13.33 -2.53 9.60
CA LYS A 46 -12.47 -1.98 8.55
C LYS A 46 -12.74 -2.66 7.20
N ALA A 47 -13.02 -3.97 7.18
CA ALA A 47 -13.41 -4.68 5.97
C ALA A 47 -14.71 -4.11 5.39
N SER A 48 -15.73 -3.91 6.23
CA SER A 48 -16.98 -3.27 5.83
C SER A 48 -16.79 -1.83 5.31
N GLU A 49 -15.91 -1.05 5.94
CA GLU A 49 -15.56 0.32 5.50
C GLU A 49 -14.94 0.31 4.10
N LEU A 50 -14.12 -0.71 3.80
CA LEU A 50 -13.46 -0.90 2.50
C LEU A 50 -14.33 -1.67 1.49
N GLY A 51 -15.58 -2.00 1.81
CA GLY A 51 -16.46 -2.78 0.93
C GLY A 51 -16.03 -4.25 0.74
N LEU A 52 -15.23 -4.81 1.66
CA LEU A 52 -14.72 -6.18 1.62
C LEU A 52 -15.60 -7.12 2.44
N ASP A 53 -16.13 -8.17 1.80
CA ASP A 53 -16.81 -9.27 2.48
C ASP A 53 -15.81 -10.36 2.87
N LEU A 54 -15.32 -10.30 4.10
CA LEU A 54 -14.35 -11.26 4.66
C LEU A 54 -15.02 -12.19 5.66
N ASP A 55 -14.79 -13.49 5.49
CA ASP A 55 -15.40 -14.53 6.30
C ASP A 55 -14.64 -14.82 7.62
N GLY A 56 -15.13 -15.85 8.31
CA GLY A 56 -14.50 -16.58 9.40
C GLY A 56 -12.97 -16.71 9.26
N ALA A 57 -12.56 -17.38 8.20
CA ALA A 57 -11.17 -17.79 8.00
C ALA A 57 -10.31 -16.61 7.56
N ALA A 58 -10.76 -15.82 6.59
CA ALA A 58 -10.04 -14.69 6.01
C ALA A 58 -9.64 -13.67 7.09
N LEU A 59 -10.56 -13.28 7.98
CA LEU A 59 -10.24 -12.36 9.07
C LEU A 59 -9.20 -12.92 10.06
N THR A 60 -9.19 -14.25 10.27
CA THR A 60 -8.14 -14.88 11.10
C THR A 60 -6.80 -14.83 10.40
N THR A 61 -6.77 -15.11 9.08
CA THR A 61 -5.57 -14.98 8.26
C THR A 61 -5.01 -13.56 8.30
N VAL A 62 -5.85 -12.54 8.16
CA VAL A 62 -5.43 -11.13 8.27
C VAL A 62 -4.86 -10.85 9.66
N LEU A 63 -5.51 -11.28 10.76
CA LEU A 63 -5.00 -11.08 12.12
C LEU A 63 -3.60 -11.70 12.32
N ASP A 64 -3.41 -12.92 11.84
CA ASP A 64 -2.15 -13.64 12.02
C ASP A 64 -1.03 -13.02 11.17
N GLN A 65 -1.35 -12.61 9.94
CA GLN A 65 -0.42 -11.87 9.07
C GLN A 65 -0.05 -10.51 9.67
N LEU A 66 -1.03 -9.74 10.21
CA LEU A 66 -0.74 -8.45 10.84
C LEU A 66 0.24 -8.60 12.00
N LYS A 67 0.03 -9.58 12.88
CA LYS A 67 0.92 -9.83 14.02
C LYS A 67 2.34 -10.15 13.56
N ASP A 68 2.48 -11.01 12.56
CA ASP A 68 3.80 -11.36 12.00
C ASP A 68 4.47 -10.14 11.36
N LEU A 69 3.74 -9.38 10.54
CA LEU A 69 4.26 -8.20 9.87
C LEU A 69 4.63 -7.10 10.87
N GLU A 70 3.81 -6.82 11.88
CA GLU A 70 4.14 -5.82 12.91
C GLU A 70 5.36 -6.24 13.73
N HIS A 71 5.51 -7.54 14.04
CA HIS A 71 6.73 -8.04 14.67
C HIS A 71 7.97 -7.84 13.79
N ARG A 72 7.83 -7.95 12.46
CA ARG A 72 8.89 -7.63 11.49
C ARG A 72 9.12 -6.13 11.31
N GLY A 73 8.29 -5.29 11.94
CA GLY A 73 8.44 -3.84 11.92
C GLY A 73 7.51 -3.13 10.95
N TYR A 74 6.43 -3.75 10.47
CA TYR A 74 5.35 -3.02 9.80
C TYR A 74 4.55 -2.16 10.80
N HIS A 75 3.82 -1.19 10.28
CA HIS A 75 2.92 -0.34 11.07
C HIS A 75 1.76 0.10 10.20
N PHE A 76 0.69 -0.70 10.20
CA PHE A 76 -0.45 -0.53 9.32
C PHE A 76 -1.35 0.65 9.71
N GLU A 77 -1.18 1.22 10.90
CA GLU A 77 -1.93 2.39 11.36
C GLU A 77 -1.80 3.62 10.45
N VAL A 78 -0.71 3.68 9.67
CA VAL A 78 -0.36 4.78 8.77
C VAL A 78 -0.26 4.33 7.31
N ALA A 79 -0.68 3.10 6.99
CA ALA A 79 -0.52 2.49 5.67
C ALA A 79 -1.80 1.77 5.23
N ASP A 80 -2.90 2.55 5.14
CA ASP A 80 -4.22 2.02 4.80
C ASP A 80 -4.24 1.30 3.44
N GLY A 81 -3.42 1.75 2.47
CA GLY A 81 -3.35 1.11 1.16
C GLY A 81 -2.77 -0.31 1.23
N SER A 82 -1.64 -0.49 1.92
CA SER A 82 -1.07 -1.83 2.14
C SER A 82 -1.97 -2.71 3.02
N LEU A 83 -2.69 -2.12 3.98
CA LEU A 83 -3.66 -2.87 4.80
C LEU A 83 -4.81 -3.39 3.95
N GLU A 84 -5.38 -2.56 3.07
CA GLU A 84 -6.46 -2.98 2.18
C GLU A 84 -6.01 -4.11 1.25
N LEU A 85 -4.83 -4.00 0.64
CA LEU A 85 -4.29 -5.06 -0.23
C LEU A 85 -4.10 -6.38 0.53
N LEU A 86 -3.58 -6.33 1.76
CA LEU A 86 -3.46 -7.50 2.64
C LEU A 86 -4.84 -8.15 2.92
N MET A 87 -5.86 -7.32 3.20
CA MET A 87 -7.22 -7.78 3.48
C MET A 87 -7.87 -8.43 2.24
N ARG A 88 -7.67 -7.83 1.06
CA ARG A 88 -8.13 -8.39 -0.22
C ARG A 88 -7.47 -9.73 -0.51
N GLU A 89 -6.16 -9.83 -0.30
CA GLU A 89 -5.42 -11.07 -0.51
C GLU A 89 -5.96 -12.21 0.39
N ALA A 90 -6.23 -11.92 1.65
CA ALA A 90 -6.82 -12.89 2.58
C ALA A 90 -8.24 -13.32 2.17
N GLY A 91 -8.98 -12.44 1.48
CA GLY A 91 -10.27 -12.75 0.85
C GLY A 91 -10.17 -13.54 -0.47
N GLY A 92 -8.96 -13.86 -0.93
CA GLY A 92 -8.70 -14.64 -2.14
C GLY A 92 -8.46 -13.80 -3.39
N TRP A 93 -8.46 -12.47 -3.30
CA TRP A 93 -8.05 -11.61 -4.41
C TRP A 93 -6.55 -11.77 -4.68
N ARG A 94 -6.17 -11.71 -5.95
CA ARG A 94 -4.77 -11.69 -6.40
C ARG A 94 -4.58 -10.46 -7.26
N GLN A 95 -3.53 -9.68 -6.97
CA GLN A 95 -3.24 -8.51 -7.79
C GLN A 95 -3.00 -8.96 -9.25
N PRO A 96 -3.71 -8.37 -10.23
CA PRO A 96 -3.67 -8.86 -11.62
C PRO A 96 -2.64 -8.13 -12.48
N PHE A 97 -2.04 -7.05 -11.98
CA PHE A 97 -1.36 -6.07 -12.83
C PHE A 97 0.01 -6.55 -13.32
N PHE A 98 0.82 -7.12 -12.44
CA PHE A 98 2.15 -7.63 -12.78
C PHE A 98 2.71 -8.54 -11.69
N GLU A 99 3.44 -9.60 -12.03
CA GLU A 99 4.22 -10.38 -11.06
C GLU A 99 5.70 -9.99 -11.14
N LEU A 100 6.35 -9.69 -10.01
CA LEU A 100 7.79 -9.46 -9.98
C LEU A 100 8.55 -10.79 -10.02
N GLU A 101 9.40 -11.01 -11.04
CA GLU A 101 10.40 -12.07 -11.03
C GLU A 101 11.66 -11.64 -10.27
N SER A 102 12.17 -10.44 -10.59
CA SER A 102 13.37 -9.87 -9.97
C SER A 102 13.54 -8.40 -10.34
N PHE A 103 14.24 -7.65 -9.49
CA PHE A 103 14.81 -6.37 -9.87
C PHE A 103 16.32 -6.34 -9.57
N ARG A 104 17.03 -5.44 -10.25
CA ARG A 104 18.43 -5.13 -10.01
C ARG A 104 18.58 -3.61 -10.04
N VAL A 105 19.29 -3.06 -9.07
CA VAL A 105 19.64 -1.64 -9.05
C VAL A 105 21.15 -1.50 -9.03
N SER A 106 21.67 -0.57 -9.81
CA SER A 106 23.09 -0.22 -9.87
C SER A 106 23.23 1.29 -9.70
N SER A 107 24.04 1.72 -8.74
CA SER A 107 24.38 3.12 -8.52
C SER A 107 25.89 3.28 -8.65
N GLU A 108 26.33 4.21 -9.50
CA GLU A 108 27.73 4.54 -9.71
C GLU A 108 27.97 5.99 -9.26
N HIS A 109 28.93 6.17 -8.35
CA HIS A 109 29.48 7.49 -8.02
C HIS A 109 30.87 7.59 -8.64
N ARG A 110 31.02 8.50 -9.61
CA ARG A 110 32.28 8.73 -10.30
C ARG A 110 33.10 9.82 -9.62
N VAL A 111 34.42 9.72 -9.74
CA VAL A 111 35.38 10.65 -9.12
C VAL A 111 35.23 12.09 -9.67
N ASP A 112 34.69 12.22 -10.88
CA ASP A 112 34.36 13.51 -11.51
C ASP A 112 33.03 14.12 -11.01
N GLY A 113 32.37 13.48 -10.05
CA GLY A 113 31.12 13.93 -9.45
C GLY A 113 29.85 13.45 -10.17
N GLY A 114 29.98 12.65 -11.23
CA GLY A 114 28.84 12.01 -11.87
C GLY A 114 28.18 10.99 -10.95
N PHE A 115 26.88 11.11 -10.72
CA PHE A 115 26.08 10.10 -10.03
C PHE A 115 25.03 9.56 -10.99
N THR A 116 25.11 8.26 -11.30
CA THR A 116 24.13 7.59 -12.18
C THR A 116 23.52 6.44 -11.44
N THR A 117 22.19 6.33 -11.49
CA THR A 117 21.48 5.17 -10.97
C THR A 117 20.59 4.59 -12.05
N GLU A 118 20.71 3.28 -12.24
CA GLU A 118 19.87 2.50 -13.15
C GLU A 118 19.19 1.38 -12.37
N ALA A 119 17.98 1.02 -12.80
CA ALA A 119 17.27 -0.14 -12.30
C ALA A 119 16.76 -0.97 -13.48
N THR A 120 16.83 -2.29 -13.35
CA THR A 120 16.23 -3.25 -14.26
C THR A 120 15.18 -4.05 -13.52
N VAL A 121 13.95 -4.09 -14.04
CA VAL A 121 12.85 -4.93 -13.53
C VAL A 121 12.56 -6.04 -14.53
N LYS A 122 12.26 -7.23 -14.00
CA LYS A 122 11.76 -8.37 -14.76
C LYS A 122 10.41 -8.76 -14.19
N LEU A 123 9.37 -8.61 -14.99
CA LEU A 123 7.98 -8.80 -14.60
C LEU A 123 7.30 -9.83 -15.51
N VAL A 124 6.22 -10.42 -15.02
CA VAL A 124 5.22 -11.09 -15.86
C VAL A 124 3.97 -10.21 -15.89
N VAL A 125 3.53 -9.82 -17.08
CA VAL A 125 2.36 -8.95 -17.31
C VAL A 125 1.45 -9.67 -18.29
N ASP A 126 0.22 -10.00 -17.89
CA ASP A 126 -0.72 -10.84 -18.67
C ASP A 126 -0.10 -12.16 -19.18
N GLY A 127 0.72 -12.80 -18.35
CA GLY A 127 1.42 -14.04 -18.71
C GLY A 127 2.63 -13.86 -19.64
N GLU A 128 2.92 -12.62 -20.08
CA GLU A 128 4.10 -12.32 -20.89
C GLU A 128 5.24 -11.76 -20.04
N ARG A 129 6.45 -12.25 -20.29
CA ARG A 129 7.64 -11.79 -19.60
C ARG A 129 8.13 -10.47 -20.17
N VAL A 130 8.20 -9.44 -19.33
CA VAL A 130 8.66 -8.08 -19.67
C VAL A 130 9.94 -7.75 -18.91
N ILE A 131 10.92 -7.18 -19.60
CA ILE A 131 12.15 -6.66 -18.99
C ILE A 131 12.30 -5.20 -19.39
N ARG A 132 12.53 -4.33 -18.42
CA ARG A 132 12.79 -2.90 -18.65
C ARG A 132 13.91 -2.41 -17.76
N THR A 133 14.68 -1.46 -18.30
CA THR A 133 15.76 -0.78 -17.62
C THR A 133 15.53 0.71 -17.76
N ALA A 134 15.55 1.44 -16.65
CA ALA A 134 15.43 2.88 -16.63
C ALA A 134 16.48 3.50 -15.71
N GLU A 135 16.85 4.74 -16.02
CA GLU A 135 17.69 5.57 -15.18
C GLU A 135 16.83 6.43 -14.25
N GLY A 136 17.44 6.91 -13.16
CA GLY A 136 16.79 7.83 -12.25
C GLY A 136 17.76 8.58 -11.37
N ASN A 137 17.25 9.59 -10.67
CA ASN A 137 18.03 10.41 -9.74
C ASN A 137 18.45 9.63 -8.46
N GLY A 138 17.95 8.41 -8.30
CA GLY A 138 18.28 7.50 -7.21
C GLY A 138 17.63 6.13 -7.42
N PRO A 139 17.91 5.16 -6.53
CA PRO A 139 17.52 3.76 -6.72
C PRO A 139 16.00 3.56 -6.81
N VAL A 140 15.25 4.29 -5.98
CA VAL A 140 13.78 4.20 -5.94
C VAL A 140 13.16 4.83 -7.19
N ASN A 141 13.67 5.99 -7.62
CA ASN A 141 13.18 6.65 -8.82
C ASN A 141 13.50 5.85 -10.10
N ALA A 142 14.67 5.22 -10.17
CA ALA A 142 15.01 4.32 -11.26
C ALA A 142 14.09 3.08 -11.29
N LEU A 143 13.78 2.49 -10.11
CA LEU A 143 12.83 1.38 -10.01
C LEU A 143 11.42 1.76 -10.44
N ASP A 144 10.91 2.91 -9.98
CA ASP A 144 9.61 3.45 -10.37
C ASP A 144 9.54 3.69 -11.88
N SER A 145 10.57 4.32 -12.45
CA SER A 145 10.64 4.55 -13.90
C SER A 145 10.65 3.23 -14.68
N ALA A 146 11.45 2.26 -14.25
CA ALA A 146 11.53 0.96 -14.91
C ALA A 146 10.21 0.17 -14.82
N LEU A 147 9.52 0.24 -13.68
CA LEU A 147 8.18 -0.34 -13.50
C LEU A 147 7.17 0.33 -14.43
N ARG A 148 7.13 1.68 -14.46
CA ARG A 148 6.24 2.46 -15.31
C ARG A 148 6.45 2.16 -16.79
N GLU A 149 7.69 2.06 -17.25
CA GLU A 149 8.01 1.65 -18.62
C GLU A 149 7.60 0.20 -18.94
N ALA A 150 7.55 -0.68 -17.92
CA ALA A 150 7.21 -2.09 -18.10
C ALA A 150 5.71 -2.30 -18.24
N ILE A 151 4.90 -1.57 -17.47
CA ILE A 151 3.45 -1.80 -17.40
C ILE A 151 2.60 -0.66 -17.98
N GLY A 152 3.16 0.54 -18.15
CA GLY A 152 2.40 1.76 -18.48
C GLY A 152 1.67 1.70 -19.82
N SER A 153 2.23 0.99 -20.82
CA SER A 153 1.52 0.77 -22.10
C SER A 153 0.21 0.00 -21.96
N LYS A 154 0.09 -0.86 -20.94
CA LYS A 154 -1.13 -1.63 -20.64
C LYS A 154 -2.04 -0.91 -19.66
N TYR A 155 -1.48 -0.12 -18.76
CA TYR A 155 -2.23 0.61 -17.74
C TYR A 155 -1.97 2.13 -17.83
N PRO A 156 -2.62 2.84 -18.79
CA PRO A 156 -2.44 4.29 -18.95
C PRO A 156 -2.82 5.12 -17.72
N ALA A 157 -3.67 4.57 -16.84
CA ALA A 157 -4.03 5.18 -15.55
C ALA A 157 -2.81 5.50 -14.67
N LEU A 158 -1.71 4.76 -14.87
CA LEU A 158 -0.46 4.96 -14.16
C LEU A 158 0.10 6.37 -14.32
N ASP A 159 -0.21 7.06 -15.42
CA ASP A 159 0.25 8.43 -15.67
C ASP A 159 -0.36 9.46 -14.70
N ALA A 160 -1.54 9.17 -14.14
CA ALA A 160 -2.17 10.01 -13.11
C ALA A 160 -1.60 9.75 -11.71
N LEU A 161 -1.01 8.57 -11.49
CA LEU A 161 -0.50 8.17 -10.18
C LEU A 161 0.86 8.84 -9.90
N HIS A 162 0.96 9.55 -8.78
CA HIS A 162 2.15 10.28 -8.38
C HIS A 162 2.52 10.02 -6.92
N LEU A 163 3.82 9.80 -6.66
CA LEU A 163 4.36 9.77 -5.31
C LEU A 163 4.48 11.21 -4.79
N THR A 164 3.89 11.47 -3.62
CA THR A 164 3.86 12.80 -2.98
C THR A 164 4.79 12.90 -1.77
N ASP A 165 5.06 11.80 -1.08
CA ASP A 165 5.98 11.78 0.06
C ASP A 165 6.72 10.44 0.18
N PHE A 166 7.94 10.50 0.71
CA PHE A 166 8.85 9.36 0.89
C PHE A 166 9.51 9.44 2.27
N LYS A 167 9.14 8.53 3.19
CA LYS A 167 9.62 8.54 4.57
C LYS A 167 10.36 7.26 4.90
N VAL A 168 11.61 7.38 5.35
CA VAL A 168 12.42 6.26 5.85
C VAL A 168 12.55 6.34 7.36
N ARG A 169 12.37 5.19 8.03
CA ARG A 169 12.53 5.03 9.48
C ARG A 169 13.37 3.80 9.75
N VAL A 170 14.43 3.97 10.54
CA VAL A 170 15.26 2.87 11.04
C VAL A 170 14.69 2.42 12.38
N LEU A 171 14.38 1.12 12.50
CA LEU A 171 13.71 0.58 13.69
C LEU A 171 14.70 0.12 14.76
N ASP A 172 15.72 -0.64 14.36
CA ASP A 172 16.71 -1.23 15.25
C ASP A 172 18.02 -0.43 15.20
N THR A 173 18.10 0.69 15.91
CA THR A 173 19.30 1.55 15.87
C THR A 173 20.58 0.85 16.35
N ASP A 174 20.45 -0.18 17.17
CA ASP A 174 21.57 -0.91 17.76
C ASP A 174 22.28 -1.83 16.76
N LYS A 175 21.64 -2.14 15.62
CA LYS A 175 22.18 -3.01 14.55
C LYS A 175 22.94 -2.22 13.47
N GLY A 176 23.06 -0.90 13.62
CA GLY A 176 23.79 -0.05 12.67
C GLY A 176 23.26 -0.18 11.24
N THR A 177 24.14 -0.46 10.27
CA THR A 177 23.78 -0.58 8.85
C THR A 177 22.99 -1.85 8.52
N ALA A 178 22.86 -2.80 9.45
CA ALA A 178 22.04 -4.00 9.31
C ALA A 178 20.63 -3.82 9.94
N ALA A 179 20.29 -2.60 10.34
CA ALA A 179 19.01 -2.29 10.95
C ALA A 179 17.85 -2.50 9.97
N VAL A 180 16.73 -2.99 10.51
CA VAL A 180 15.48 -3.07 9.76
C VAL A 180 15.02 -1.65 9.44
N THR A 181 14.76 -1.43 8.15
CA THR A 181 14.30 -0.15 7.60
C THR A 181 12.84 -0.28 7.19
N ARG A 182 12.03 0.66 7.65
CA ARG A 182 10.64 0.86 7.25
C ARG A 182 10.58 2.03 6.28
N VAL A 183 9.96 1.82 5.13
CA VAL A 183 9.69 2.84 4.12
C VAL A 183 8.18 3.04 4.06
N LEU A 184 7.74 4.30 4.16
CA LEU A 184 6.36 4.71 3.97
C LEU A 184 6.31 5.64 2.74
N LEU A 185 5.40 5.34 1.83
CA LEU A 185 5.13 6.12 0.62
C LEU A 185 3.73 6.70 0.72
N ASP A 186 3.58 7.98 0.42
CA ASP A 186 2.28 8.63 0.25
C ASP A 186 2.10 8.95 -1.24
N SER A 187 1.00 8.52 -1.84
CA SER A 187 0.71 8.65 -3.27
C SER A 187 -0.67 9.25 -3.51
N THR A 188 -0.89 9.77 -4.71
CA THR A 188 -2.16 10.35 -5.16
C THR A 188 -2.40 10.08 -6.63
N ASP A 189 -3.66 10.07 -7.04
CA ASP A 189 -4.11 10.12 -8.44
C ASP A 189 -4.63 11.52 -8.83
N GLY A 190 -4.53 12.49 -7.91
CA GLY A 190 -5.07 13.84 -8.05
C GLY A 190 -6.40 14.07 -7.33
N GLU A 191 -7.12 13.01 -6.96
CA GLU A 191 -8.40 13.07 -6.25
C GLU A 191 -8.27 12.50 -4.84
N GLU A 192 -7.72 11.30 -4.72
CA GLU A 192 -7.50 10.60 -3.47
C GLU A 192 -6.01 10.50 -3.12
N THR A 193 -5.74 10.22 -1.84
CA THR A 193 -4.39 9.97 -1.34
C THR A 193 -4.36 8.70 -0.52
N TRP A 194 -3.33 7.88 -0.72
CA TRP A 194 -3.13 6.65 0.04
C TRP A 194 -1.68 6.51 0.47
N SER A 195 -1.50 5.67 1.49
CA SER A 195 -0.18 5.38 2.04
C SER A 195 0.11 3.89 1.99
N THR A 196 1.33 3.52 1.59
CA THR A 196 1.80 2.13 1.54
C THR A 196 3.14 1.98 2.25
N ILE A 197 3.42 0.76 2.70
CA ILE A 197 4.55 0.47 3.58
C ILE A 197 5.34 -0.74 3.10
N GLY A 198 6.65 -0.67 3.25
CA GLY A 198 7.55 -1.79 3.04
C GLY A 198 8.61 -1.85 4.13
N VAL A 199 9.03 -3.05 4.48
CA VAL A 199 9.97 -3.26 5.59
C VAL A 199 10.98 -4.33 5.24
N SER A 200 12.25 -3.95 5.31
CA SER A 200 13.37 -4.83 5.00
C SER A 200 14.65 -4.30 5.62
N GLN A 201 15.63 -5.17 5.82
CA GLN A 201 17.01 -4.75 6.14
C GLN A 201 17.67 -4.01 4.96
N ASN A 202 17.15 -4.20 3.74
CA ASN A 202 17.58 -3.47 2.57
C ASN A 202 16.57 -2.37 2.23
N VAL A 203 16.99 -1.10 2.30
CA VAL A 203 16.13 0.05 2.00
C VAL A 203 15.55 0.04 0.58
N ILE A 204 16.27 -0.53 -0.40
CA ILE A 204 15.79 -0.64 -1.79
C ILE A 204 14.66 -1.68 -1.86
N GLU A 205 14.79 -2.80 -1.16
CA GLU A 205 13.74 -3.82 -1.06
C GLU A 205 12.50 -3.29 -0.34
N ALA A 206 12.68 -2.59 0.78
CA ALA A 206 11.58 -1.95 1.50
C ALA A 206 10.87 -0.89 0.61
N SER A 207 11.65 -0.13 -0.17
CA SER A 207 11.10 0.85 -1.10
C SER A 207 10.33 0.19 -2.23
N TRP A 208 10.82 -0.93 -2.77
CA TRP A 208 10.13 -1.70 -3.80
C TRP A 208 8.78 -2.22 -3.30
N GLN A 209 8.74 -2.81 -2.10
CA GLN A 209 7.50 -3.32 -1.50
C GLN A 209 6.43 -2.22 -1.40
N ALA A 210 6.79 -1.08 -0.81
CA ALA A 210 5.87 0.04 -0.69
C ALA A 210 5.44 0.60 -2.06
N LEU A 211 6.37 0.69 -3.02
CA LEU A 211 6.12 1.22 -4.36
C LEU A 211 5.18 0.31 -5.15
N ALA A 212 5.42 -1.00 -5.13
CA ALA A 212 4.60 -1.99 -5.80
C ALA A 212 3.17 -1.96 -5.23
N ASP A 213 3.02 -1.97 -3.91
CA ASP A 213 1.72 -1.80 -3.25
C ASP A 213 1.04 -0.49 -3.69
N SER A 214 1.78 0.61 -3.75
CA SER A 214 1.22 1.92 -4.11
C SER A 214 0.67 1.93 -5.54
N VAL A 215 1.40 1.33 -6.48
CA VAL A 215 0.97 1.25 -7.88
C VAL A 215 -0.23 0.31 -8.01
N VAL A 216 -0.18 -0.86 -7.36
CA VAL A 216 -1.29 -1.82 -7.36
C VAL A 216 -2.55 -1.20 -6.77
N TYR A 217 -2.44 -0.46 -5.66
CA TYR A 217 -3.56 0.23 -5.03
C TYR A 217 -4.20 1.25 -5.98
N GLY A 218 -3.39 2.14 -6.56
CA GLY A 218 -3.90 3.19 -7.46
C GLY A 218 -4.56 2.61 -8.72
N LEU A 219 -3.99 1.56 -9.31
CA LEU A 219 -4.61 0.88 -10.47
C LEU A 219 -5.91 0.17 -10.10
N LEU A 220 -5.96 -0.47 -8.92
CA LEU A 220 -7.15 -1.17 -8.44
C LEU A 220 -8.34 -0.23 -8.27
N HIS A 221 -8.15 0.91 -7.61
CA HIS A 221 -9.25 1.86 -7.35
C HIS A 221 -9.69 2.58 -8.62
N HIS A 222 -8.76 2.95 -9.50
CA HIS A 222 -9.11 3.46 -10.81
C HIS A 222 -9.97 2.47 -11.64
N ASP A 223 -9.64 1.18 -11.62
CA ASP A 223 -10.44 0.16 -12.34
C ASP A 223 -11.82 -0.06 -11.72
N MET A 224 -11.95 0.09 -10.40
CA MET A 224 -13.23 0.03 -9.69
C MET A 224 -14.13 1.23 -10.02
N ASP A 225 -13.57 2.44 -10.07
CA ASP A 225 -14.32 3.66 -10.41
C ASP A 225 -14.86 3.63 -11.84
N LYS A 226 -14.07 3.08 -12.77
CA LYS A 226 -14.52 2.84 -14.15
C LYS A 226 -15.73 1.90 -14.21
N GLN A 227 -15.68 0.77 -13.50
CA GLN A 227 -16.78 -0.19 -13.49
C GLN A 227 -18.06 0.42 -12.89
N ALA A 228 -17.94 1.18 -11.81
CA ALA A 228 -19.08 1.85 -11.19
C ALA A 228 -19.73 2.90 -12.13
N THR A 229 -18.92 3.60 -12.93
CA THR A 229 -19.40 4.59 -13.91
C THR A 229 -20.10 3.94 -15.10
N GLU A 230 -19.61 2.79 -15.57
CA GLU A 230 -20.22 2.05 -16.68
C GLU A 230 -21.57 1.41 -16.29
N GLU A 231 -21.70 0.89 -15.06
CA GLU A 231 -22.96 0.31 -14.55
C GLU A 231 -24.07 1.37 -14.34
N THR A 232 -23.70 2.63 -14.08
CA THR A 232 -24.68 3.72 -13.90
C THR A 232 -25.23 4.27 -15.23
N ASP A 233 -24.49 4.14 -16.33
CA ASP A 233 -24.91 4.60 -17.66
C ASP A 233 -25.82 3.57 -18.38
N ASP A 234 -25.59 2.26 -18.17
CA ASP A 234 -26.38 1.18 -18.79
C ASP A 234 -27.76 0.95 -18.12
N GLY A 235 -27.94 1.44 -16.88
CA GLY A 235 -29.22 1.37 -16.13
C GLY A 235 -30.25 2.46 -16.50
N GLY A 236 -29.94 3.34 -17.44
CA GLY A 236 -30.74 4.52 -17.81
C GLY A 236 -31.63 4.38 -19.05
N THR A 237 -31.72 3.20 -19.67
CA THR A 237 -32.51 2.97 -20.92
C THR A 237 -33.75 2.11 -20.67
#